data_AF-A0A3M1JZ01-F1
#
_entry.id   AF-A0A3M1JZ01-F1
#
_cell.length_a   1.000
_cell.length_b   1.000
_cell.length_c   1.000
_cell.angle_alpha   90.00
_cell.angle_beta   90.00
_cell.angle_gamma   90.00
#
_symmetry.space_group_name_H-M   'P 1'
#
loop_
_entity.id
_entity.type
_entity.pdbx_description
1 polymer ?
#
loop_
_entity_poly.entity_id
_entity_poly.type
_entity_poly.pdbx_seq_one_letter_code
_entity_poly.pdbx_strand_id
1 'polypeptide(L)'
;MNPTRFDEVDLFRRLLIAMVAVPLLAVPARAADVPAPLMVKIVMAAVAYDRSIDERFGETVEVVVVGTSKRAAEMKKILDGYADKKLKGKPITIRNIPMDALASTDADLIFFADPLNGQRARMVALCREKGATAIAADEADIAAGIPLGVELASGGKPKLLINLEAARAVGANFSAQVLKLARIVKSS
;
A
#
# COMPACT_ATOMS: atom_id res chain seq x y z
N MET A 1 -6.38 -63.48 51.54
CA MET A 1 -7.36 -63.35 50.44
C MET A 1 -7.52 -61.85 50.16
N ASN A 2 -6.82 -61.34 49.15
CA ASN A 2 -7.19 -60.10 48.44
C ASN A 2 -8.28 -60.50 47.41
N PRO A 3 -9.06 -59.62 46.73
CA PRO A 3 -9.09 -58.14 46.76
C PRO A 3 -10.50 -57.49 46.65
N THR A 4 -10.59 -56.16 46.88
CA THR A 4 -11.47 -55.14 46.23
C THR A 4 -11.22 -53.83 47.01
N ARG A 5 -10.35 -52.88 46.66
CA ARG A 5 -9.94 -52.19 45.42
C ARG A 5 -11.08 -51.47 44.69
N PHE A 6 -10.94 -50.14 44.62
CA PHE A 6 -11.56 -49.18 43.66
C PHE A 6 -13.04 -48.84 43.98
N ASP A 7 -13.54 -47.60 44.12
CA ASP A 7 -13.25 -46.32 43.45
C ASP A 7 -13.92 -45.11 44.17
N GLU A 8 -13.25 -44.42 45.10
CA GLU A 8 -13.69 -43.05 45.52
C GLU A 8 -12.82 -41.95 44.92
N VAL A 9 -11.60 -42.30 44.48
CA VAL A 9 -10.65 -41.35 43.86
C VAL A 9 -11.06 -41.02 42.41
N ASP A 10 -11.96 -41.80 41.82
CA ASP A 10 -12.40 -41.66 40.43
C ASP A 10 -13.54 -40.66 40.23
N LEU A 11 -14.25 -40.28 41.29
CA LEU A 11 -15.29 -39.25 41.19
C LEU A 11 -14.68 -37.83 41.14
N PHE A 12 -13.60 -37.59 41.88
CA PHE A 12 -12.86 -36.32 41.84
C PHE A 12 -12.01 -36.17 40.57
N ARG A 13 -11.55 -37.27 39.97
CA ARG A 13 -10.83 -37.25 38.69
C ARG A 13 -11.70 -36.90 37.48
N ARG A 14 -13.00 -37.20 37.54
CA ARG A 14 -13.95 -36.89 36.46
C ARG A 14 -14.41 -35.43 36.44
N LEU A 15 -14.12 -34.65 37.48
CA LEU A 15 -14.48 -33.23 37.55
C LEU A 15 -13.43 -32.28 36.95
N LEU A 16 -12.32 -32.81 36.42
CA LEU A 16 -11.14 -32.03 36.00
C LEU A 16 -10.89 -31.99 34.48
N ILE A 17 -11.80 -32.48 33.65
CA ILE A 17 -11.62 -32.49 32.18
C ILE A 17 -12.89 -31.96 31.49
N ALA A 18 -13.17 -30.69 31.71
CA ALA A 18 -14.00 -29.89 30.81
C ALA A 18 -13.41 -28.49 30.66
N MET A 19 -12.07 -28.38 30.65
CA MET A 19 -11.40 -27.20 30.11
C MET A 19 -11.46 -27.32 28.60
N VAL A 20 -12.61 -26.97 28.03
CA VAL A 20 -12.77 -26.75 26.59
C VAL A 20 -11.82 -25.61 26.25
N ALA A 21 -10.60 -25.94 25.85
CA ALA A 21 -9.69 -25.04 25.20
C ALA A 21 -10.35 -24.65 23.88
N VAL A 22 -11.17 -23.59 23.89
CA VAL A 22 -11.61 -22.92 22.68
C VAL A 22 -10.33 -22.37 22.05
N PRO A 23 -9.86 -22.90 20.91
CA PRO A 23 -8.78 -22.25 20.22
C PRO A 23 -9.36 -20.91 19.78
N LEU A 24 -8.89 -19.84 20.41
CA LEU A 24 -9.14 -18.48 19.97
C LEU A 24 -8.49 -18.37 18.59
N LEU A 25 -9.23 -18.72 17.54
CA LEU A 25 -8.82 -18.53 16.17
C LEU A 25 -8.67 -17.03 16.00
N ALA A 26 -7.43 -16.55 16.15
CA ALA A 26 -7.03 -15.22 15.77
C ALA A 26 -7.23 -15.15 14.25
N VAL A 27 -8.43 -14.77 13.83
CA VAL A 27 -8.68 -14.39 12.44
C VAL A 27 -7.77 -13.18 12.21
N PRO A 28 -6.79 -13.25 11.30
CA PRO A 28 -6.00 -12.07 10.98
C PRO A 28 -6.98 -11.03 10.47
N ALA A 29 -7.18 -9.97 11.24
CA ALA A 29 -7.94 -8.82 10.82
C ALA A 29 -7.20 -8.24 9.61
N ARG A 30 -7.65 -8.58 8.40
CA ARG A 30 -7.23 -7.87 7.19
C ARG A 30 -7.60 -6.42 7.43
N ALA A 31 -6.58 -5.56 7.54
CA ALA A 31 -6.77 -4.14 7.61
C ALA A 31 -7.74 -3.75 6.48
N ALA A 32 -8.78 -2.99 6.80
CA ALA A 32 -9.75 -2.58 5.80
C ALA A 32 -9.03 -1.78 4.70
N ASP A 33 -9.19 -2.19 3.45
CA ASP A 33 -8.55 -1.53 2.32
C ASP A 33 -9.10 -0.11 2.13
N VAL A 34 -8.22 0.85 1.87
CA VAL A 34 -8.64 2.19 1.45
C VAL A 34 -9.34 2.08 0.09
N PRO A 35 -10.55 2.65 -0.07
CA PRO A 35 -11.23 2.68 -1.36
C PRO A 35 -10.38 3.40 -2.42
N ALA A 36 -10.29 2.83 -3.62
CA ALA A 36 -9.47 3.36 -4.71
C ALA A 36 -9.73 4.86 -5.01
N PRO A 37 -10.98 5.37 -5.03
CA PRO A 37 -11.23 6.80 -5.27
C PRO A 37 -10.56 7.72 -4.25
N LEU A 38 -10.53 7.28 -2.98
CA LEU A 38 -9.99 8.06 -1.88
C LEU A 38 -8.46 8.03 -1.90
N MET A 39 -7.87 6.86 -2.17
CA MET A 39 -6.44 6.70 -2.35
C MET A 39 -5.91 7.61 -3.47
N VAL A 40 -6.52 7.54 -4.66
CA VAL A 40 -6.15 8.37 -5.81
C VAL A 40 -6.25 9.85 -5.47
N LYS A 41 -7.36 10.29 -4.87
CA LYS A 41 -7.56 11.71 -4.51
C LYS A 41 -6.47 12.22 -3.54
N ILE A 42 -6.17 11.45 -2.50
CA ILE A 42 -5.18 11.84 -1.48
C ILE A 42 -3.78 11.88 -2.10
N VAL A 43 -3.42 10.85 -2.86
CA VAL A 43 -2.11 10.75 -3.51
C VAL A 43 -1.91 11.85 -4.53
N MET A 44 -2.88 12.08 -5.43
CA MET A 44 -2.76 13.14 -6.44
C MET A 44 -2.63 14.52 -5.80
N ALA A 45 -3.36 14.77 -4.70
CA ALA A 45 -3.19 15.99 -3.92
C ALA A 45 -1.80 16.09 -3.28
N ALA A 46 -1.25 14.98 -2.76
CA ALA A 46 0.10 14.94 -2.19
C ALA A 46 1.20 15.18 -3.22
N VAL A 47 1.07 14.55 -4.40
CA VAL A 47 2.01 14.70 -5.52
C VAL A 47 2.05 16.16 -5.98
N ALA A 48 0.94 16.90 -6.00
CA ALA A 48 0.96 18.34 -6.31
C ALA A 48 1.86 19.18 -5.38
N TYR A 49 2.23 18.68 -4.19
CA TYR A 49 3.19 19.33 -3.29
C TYR A 49 4.65 18.92 -3.51
N ASP A 50 4.94 18.05 -4.47
CA ASP A 50 6.30 17.72 -4.87
C ASP A 50 6.91 18.87 -5.68
N ARG A 51 7.92 19.53 -5.10
CA ARG A 51 8.61 20.68 -5.69
C ARG A 51 9.48 20.30 -6.89
N SER A 52 9.83 19.03 -7.03
CA SER A 52 10.72 18.54 -8.10
C SER A 52 10.00 18.20 -9.41
N ILE A 53 8.66 18.28 -9.47
CA ILE A 53 7.88 17.92 -10.67
C ILE A 53 8.34 18.65 -11.92
N ASP A 54 8.64 19.95 -11.82
CA ASP A 54 8.98 20.75 -12.99
C ASP A 54 10.35 20.36 -13.58
N GLU A 55 11.25 19.87 -12.74
CA GLU A 55 12.60 19.41 -13.11
C GLU A 55 12.63 17.94 -13.51
N ARG A 56 11.78 17.10 -12.91
CA ARG A 56 11.77 15.64 -13.12
C ARG A 56 10.87 15.21 -14.27
N PHE A 57 9.68 15.79 -14.37
CA PHE A 57 8.67 15.33 -15.32
C PHE A 57 8.78 16.15 -16.60
N GLY A 58 8.58 15.47 -17.73
CA GLY A 58 8.60 16.09 -19.06
C GLY A 58 7.46 17.09 -19.29
N GLU A 59 7.14 17.36 -20.55
CA GLU A 59 6.02 18.25 -20.89
C GLU A 59 4.67 17.68 -20.45
N THR A 60 4.57 16.36 -20.39
CA THR A 60 3.40 15.58 -19.97
C THR A 60 3.76 14.73 -18.76
N VAL A 61 2.82 14.56 -17.83
CA VAL A 61 2.96 13.66 -16.69
C VAL A 61 2.40 12.29 -17.05
N GLU A 62 3.28 11.30 -17.10
CA GLU A 62 2.96 9.92 -17.45
C GLU A 62 2.56 9.13 -16.20
N VAL A 63 1.28 8.80 -16.09
CA VAL A 63 0.71 8.04 -14.98
C VAL A 63 0.40 6.62 -15.45
N VAL A 64 0.95 5.65 -14.75
CA VAL A 64 0.75 4.23 -15.05
C VAL A 64 0.07 3.55 -13.87
N VAL A 65 -1.06 2.91 -14.15
CA VAL A 65 -1.66 1.92 -13.26
C VAL A 65 -1.10 0.56 -13.62
N VAL A 66 -0.63 -0.18 -12.62
CA VAL A 66 -0.04 -1.50 -12.80
C VAL A 66 -0.95 -2.54 -12.17
N GLY A 67 -1.41 -3.47 -13.01
CA GLY A 67 -2.22 -4.60 -12.59
C GLY A 67 -3.28 -4.99 -13.61
N THR A 68 -3.70 -6.25 -13.55
CA THR A 68 -4.79 -6.79 -14.39
C THR A 68 -6.08 -7.04 -13.60
N SER A 69 -6.07 -6.71 -12.31
CA SER A 69 -7.23 -6.91 -11.42
C SER A 69 -8.36 -5.94 -11.73
N LYS A 70 -9.56 -6.26 -11.23
CA LYS A 70 -10.71 -5.33 -11.25
C LYS A 70 -10.38 -4.02 -10.56
N ARG A 71 -9.57 -4.06 -9.49
CA ARG A 71 -9.10 -2.87 -8.75
C ARG A 71 -8.22 -1.99 -9.62
N ALA A 72 -7.33 -2.57 -10.45
CA ALA A 72 -6.53 -1.81 -11.42
C ALA A 72 -7.42 -1.11 -12.46
N ALA A 73 -8.40 -1.81 -13.02
CA ALA A 73 -9.35 -1.22 -13.97
C ALA A 73 -10.18 -0.08 -13.35
N GLU A 74 -10.63 -0.25 -12.10
CA GLU A 74 -11.35 0.79 -11.36
C GLU A 74 -10.45 2.00 -11.07
N MET A 75 -9.22 1.76 -10.60
CA MET A 75 -8.24 2.80 -10.33
C MET A 75 -7.92 3.60 -11.60
N LYS A 76 -7.70 2.93 -12.74
CA LYS A 76 -7.53 3.59 -14.04
C LYS A 76 -8.74 4.46 -14.38
N LYS A 77 -9.96 3.94 -14.24
CA LYS A 77 -11.19 4.71 -14.52
C LYS A 77 -11.29 5.97 -13.66
N ILE A 78 -10.85 5.92 -12.40
CA ILE A 78 -10.81 7.08 -11.50
C ILE A 78 -9.71 8.05 -11.95
N LEU A 79 -8.52 7.55 -12.27
CA LEU A 79 -7.42 8.37 -12.81
C LEU A 79 -7.84 9.06 -14.11
N ASP A 80 -8.60 8.41 -15.00
CA ASP A 80 -9.06 8.98 -16.26
C ASP A 80 -9.86 10.28 -16.03
N GLY A 81 -10.55 10.42 -14.88
CA GLY A 81 -11.20 11.68 -14.46
C GLY A 81 -10.23 12.82 -14.10
N TYR A 82 -8.91 12.57 -14.13
CA TYR A 82 -7.84 13.55 -13.99
C TYR A 82 -7.12 13.82 -15.33
N ALA A 83 -7.44 13.12 -16.42
CA ALA A 83 -6.76 13.30 -17.71
C ALA A 83 -6.90 14.75 -18.24
N ASP A 84 -8.07 15.37 -18.04
CA ASP A 84 -8.31 16.77 -18.43
C ASP A 84 -7.72 17.79 -17.45
N LYS A 85 -7.18 17.33 -16.31
CA LYS A 85 -6.58 18.19 -15.31
C LYS A 85 -5.09 18.32 -15.57
N LYS A 86 -4.54 19.42 -15.07
CA LYS A 86 -3.11 19.68 -15.10
C LYS A 86 -2.51 19.43 -13.74
N LEU A 87 -1.41 18.68 -13.69
CA LEU A 87 -0.56 18.58 -12.51
C LEU A 87 0.53 19.64 -12.65
N LYS A 88 0.45 20.70 -11.83
CA LYS A 88 1.37 21.86 -11.92
C LYS A 88 1.48 22.45 -13.35
N GLY A 89 0.36 22.54 -14.05
CA GLY A 89 0.33 23.10 -15.40
C GLY A 89 0.68 22.11 -16.52
N LYS A 90 1.20 20.92 -16.19
CA LYS A 90 1.49 19.84 -17.16
C LYS A 90 0.27 18.94 -17.37
N PRO A 91 -0.11 18.58 -18.62
CA PRO A 91 -1.16 17.59 -18.89
C PRO A 91 -0.82 16.21 -18.31
N ILE A 92 -1.84 15.39 -18.08
CA ILE A 92 -1.70 14.07 -17.48
C ILE A 92 -2.12 13.00 -18.49
N THR A 93 -1.25 12.04 -18.77
CA THR A 93 -1.55 10.85 -19.59
C THR A 93 -1.66 9.63 -18.69
N ILE A 94 -2.70 8.83 -18.86
CA ILE A 94 -2.95 7.66 -18.01
C ILE A 94 -3.00 6.38 -18.85
N ARG A 95 -2.21 5.38 -18.45
CA ARG A 95 -2.23 4.03 -19.02
C ARG A 95 -2.44 2.99 -17.92
N ASN A 96 -3.03 1.85 -18.29
CA ASN A 96 -3.03 0.66 -17.45
C ASN A 96 -2.24 -0.43 -18.15
N ILE A 97 -1.30 -1.06 -17.45
CA ILE A 97 -0.41 -2.09 -18.00
C ILE A 97 -0.27 -3.27 -17.04
N PRO A 98 0.07 -4.47 -17.55
CA PRO A 98 0.49 -5.56 -16.68
C PRO A 98 1.87 -5.30 -16.06
N MET A 99 2.18 -5.99 -14.96
CA MET A 99 3.41 -5.80 -14.16
C MET A 99 4.69 -6.02 -14.97
N ASP A 100 4.69 -6.99 -15.88
CA ASP A 100 5.83 -7.35 -16.72
C ASP A 100 6.18 -6.27 -17.76
N ALA A 101 5.19 -5.50 -18.22
CA ALA A 101 5.38 -4.39 -19.15
C ALA A 101 5.96 -3.12 -18.49
N LEU A 102 6.03 -3.05 -17.16
CA LEU A 102 6.51 -1.86 -16.45
C LEU A 102 7.98 -1.54 -16.77
N ALA A 103 8.81 -2.56 -16.97
CA ALA A 103 10.24 -2.36 -17.27
C ALA A 103 10.46 -1.56 -18.56
N SER A 104 9.65 -1.82 -19.58
CA SER A 104 9.71 -1.16 -20.89
C SER A 104 8.82 0.07 -21.02
N THR A 105 8.17 0.50 -19.93
CA THR A 105 7.26 1.65 -19.95
C THR A 105 7.87 2.82 -19.18
N ASP A 106 7.81 4.01 -19.77
CA ASP A 106 8.14 5.25 -19.06
C ASP A 106 6.93 5.73 -18.26
N ALA A 107 7.20 6.14 -17.03
CA ALA A 107 6.19 6.57 -16.06
C ALA A 107 6.81 7.52 -15.05
N ASP A 108 6.13 8.63 -14.80
CA ASP A 108 6.44 9.57 -13.73
C ASP A 108 5.81 9.13 -12.41
N LEU A 109 4.57 8.62 -12.48
CA LEU A 109 3.79 8.10 -11.36
C LEU A 109 3.37 6.66 -11.64
N ILE A 110 3.58 5.77 -10.67
CA ILE A 110 3.23 4.34 -10.80
C ILE A 110 2.28 3.95 -9.68
N PHE A 111 1.04 3.62 -10.01
CA PHE A 111 0.06 3.11 -9.07
C PHE A 111 0.03 1.58 -9.10
N PHE A 112 0.50 0.93 -8.05
CA PHE A 112 0.31 -0.51 -7.87
C PHE A 112 -1.09 -0.76 -7.32
N ALA A 113 -1.96 -1.36 -8.13
CA ALA A 113 -3.33 -1.62 -7.74
C ALA A 113 -3.44 -2.71 -6.65
N ASP A 114 -2.49 -3.64 -6.67
CA ASP A 114 -2.42 -4.83 -5.82
C ASP A 114 -1.07 -4.90 -5.08
N PRO A 115 -0.99 -5.57 -3.91
CA PRO A 115 0.27 -5.77 -3.19
C PRO A 115 1.34 -6.46 -4.04
N LEU A 116 2.58 -5.98 -3.93
CA LEU A 116 3.71 -6.47 -4.73
C LEU A 116 4.19 -7.88 -4.33
N ASN A 117 3.94 -8.27 -3.08
CA ASN A 117 4.29 -9.58 -2.55
C ASN A 117 5.78 -9.94 -2.84
N GLY A 118 6.07 -11.12 -3.38
CA GLY A 118 7.44 -11.58 -3.68
C GLY A 118 8.22 -10.73 -4.71
N GLN A 119 7.61 -9.70 -5.30
CA GLN A 119 8.24 -8.83 -6.30
C GLN A 119 8.70 -7.47 -5.76
N ARG A 120 8.49 -7.18 -4.45
CA ARG A 120 8.80 -5.89 -3.81
C ARG A 120 10.18 -5.35 -4.16
N ALA A 121 11.24 -6.11 -3.86
CA ALA A 121 12.62 -5.65 -4.07
C ALA A 121 12.90 -5.28 -5.53
N ARG A 122 12.41 -6.10 -6.47
CA ARG A 122 12.56 -5.85 -7.91
C ARG A 122 11.83 -4.58 -8.34
N MET A 123 10.60 -4.37 -7.87
CA MET A 123 9.79 -3.21 -8.24
C MET A 123 10.31 -1.92 -7.61
N VAL A 124 10.77 -1.96 -6.36
CA VAL A 124 11.43 -0.81 -5.70
C VAL A 124 12.68 -0.39 -6.47
N ALA A 125 13.53 -1.36 -6.84
CA ALA A 125 14.73 -1.08 -7.64
C ALA A 125 14.38 -0.46 -9.00
N LEU A 126 13.38 -1.02 -9.69
CA LEU A 126 12.91 -0.52 -10.98
C LEU A 126 12.36 0.92 -10.89
N CYS A 127 11.54 1.20 -9.88
CA CYS A 127 10.98 2.55 -9.70
C CYS A 127 12.09 3.57 -9.41
N ARG A 128 13.09 3.18 -8.60
CA ARG A 128 14.25 4.01 -8.30
C ARG A 128 15.10 4.27 -9.54
N GLU A 129 15.40 3.24 -10.33
CA GLU A 129 16.17 3.35 -11.57
C GLU A 129 15.49 4.32 -12.55
N LYS A 130 14.17 4.25 -12.65
CA LYS A 130 13.36 5.15 -13.51
C LYS A 130 13.14 6.54 -12.93
N GLY A 131 13.46 6.79 -11.66
CA GLY A 131 13.09 8.02 -10.96
C GLY A 131 11.58 8.21 -10.83
N ALA A 132 10.80 7.14 -10.90
CA ALA A 132 9.34 7.16 -10.89
C ALA A 132 8.80 7.15 -9.46
N THR A 133 7.78 7.96 -9.19
CA THR A 133 7.12 8.01 -7.88
C THR A 133 6.07 6.91 -7.79
N ALA A 134 6.41 5.81 -7.12
CA ALA A 134 5.51 4.70 -6.94
C ALA A 134 4.57 4.85 -5.73
N ILE A 135 3.38 4.28 -5.88
CA ILE A 135 2.29 4.32 -4.92
C ILE A 135 1.81 2.89 -4.67
N ALA A 136 1.92 2.47 -3.42
CA ALA A 136 1.58 1.12 -2.97
C ALA A 136 0.12 1.02 -2.52
N ALA A 137 -0.41 -0.20 -2.62
CA ALA A 137 -1.72 -0.56 -2.10
C ALA A 137 -1.73 -0.81 -0.58
N ASP A 138 -0.58 -1.19 0.01
CA ASP A 138 -0.46 -1.53 1.43
C ASP A 138 0.77 -0.89 2.10
N GLU A 139 0.82 -0.93 3.44
CA GLU A 139 1.96 -0.41 4.20
C GLU A 139 3.22 -1.25 4.04
N ALA A 140 3.09 -2.56 3.83
CA ALA A 140 4.23 -3.47 3.72
C ALA A 140 5.12 -3.11 2.52
N ASP A 141 4.53 -2.75 1.40
CA ASP A 141 5.24 -2.29 0.21
C ASP A 141 5.91 -0.92 0.44
N ILE A 142 5.29 -0.03 1.22
CA ILE A 142 5.86 1.29 1.59
C ILE A 142 7.07 1.12 2.50
N ALA A 143 6.95 0.27 3.52
CA ALA A 143 8.04 -0.10 4.40
C ALA A 143 9.18 -0.82 3.65
N ALA A 144 8.88 -1.49 2.54
CA ALA A 144 9.88 -2.10 1.67
C ALA A 144 10.56 -1.12 0.70
N GLY A 145 10.15 0.16 0.67
CA GLY A 145 10.79 1.20 -0.13
C GLY A 145 9.93 1.79 -1.25
N ILE A 146 8.61 1.58 -1.26
CA ILE A 146 7.71 2.35 -2.13
C ILE A 146 7.47 3.75 -1.53
N PRO A 147 7.60 4.85 -2.29
CA PRO A 147 7.52 6.21 -1.74
C PRO A 147 6.21 6.58 -1.04
N LEU A 148 5.06 6.20 -1.62
CA LEU A 148 3.75 6.67 -1.18
C LEU A 148 2.75 5.53 -0.98
N GLY A 149 1.75 5.80 -0.16
CA GLY A 149 0.51 5.03 -0.12
C GLY A 149 -0.49 5.63 0.84
N VAL A 150 -1.59 4.94 1.08
CA VAL A 150 -2.64 5.42 1.98
C VAL A 150 -3.10 4.26 2.85
N GLU A 151 -3.24 4.50 4.14
CA GLU A 151 -3.81 3.55 5.09
C GLU A 151 -5.12 4.08 5.67
N LEU A 152 -5.94 3.21 6.27
CA LEU A 152 -6.98 3.63 7.19
C LEU A 152 -6.40 3.67 8.61
N ALA A 153 -6.31 4.87 9.19
CA ALA A 153 -5.92 5.02 10.59
C ALA A 153 -7.02 4.50 11.53
N SER A 154 -6.68 4.34 12.82
CA SER A 154 -7.64 4.02 13.87
C SER A 154 -8.84 4.99 13.83
N GLY A 155 -10.03 4.45 13.58
CA GLY A 155 -11.26 5.24 13.34
C GLY A 155 -11.67 5.39 11.88
N GLY A 156 -11.02 4.67 10.95
CA GLY A 156 -11.45 4.57 9.54
C GLY A 156 -11.16 5.80 8.68
N LYS A 157 -10.37 6.75 9.19
CA LYS A 157 -9.95 7.93 8.43
C LYS A 157 -8.73 7.60 7.59
N PRO A 158 -8.74 7.87 6.27
CA PRO A 158 -7.58 7.64 5.43
C PRO A 158 -6.42 8.57 5.84
N LYS A 159 -5.21 8.04 5.84
CA LYS A 159 -3.99 8.77 6.15
C LYS A 159 -2.95 8.52 5.08
N LEU A 160 -2.34 9.61 4.60
CA LEU A 160 -1.23 9.53 3.65
C LEU A 160 0.01 8.97 4.35
N LEU A 161 0.64 7.99 3.71
CA LEU A 161 1.91 7.41 4.10
C LEU A 161 3.00 7.90 3.16
N ILE A 162 4.13 8.33 3.71
CA ILE A 162 5.29 8.75 2.94
C ILE A 162 6.52 8.05 3.51
N ASN A 163 7.18 7.25 2.68
CA ASN A 163 8.55 6.84 2.92
C ASN A 163 9.48 7.93 2.36
N LEU A 164 9.98 8.79 3.24
CA LEU A 164 10.80 9.94 2.85
C LEU A 164 12.12 9.55 2.18
N GLU A 165 12.71 8.44 2.61
CA GLU A 165 13.95 7.95 2.03
C GLU A 165 13.72 7.46 0.60
N ALA A 166 12.70 6.62 0.40
CA ALA A 166 12.29 6.14 -0.90
C ALA A 166 11.87 7.28 -1.85
N ALA A 167 11.10 8.24 -1.34
CA ALA A 167 10.70 9.43 -2.09
C ALA A 167 11.93 10.22 -2.58
N ARG A 168 12.91 10.47 -1.72
CA ARG A 168 14.15 11.15 -2.12
C ARG A 168 14.99 10.31 -3.09
N ALA A 169 15.00 9.00 -2.93
CA ALA A 169 15.76 8.09 -3.80
C ALA A 169 15.26 8.10 -5.25
N VAL A 170 13.98 8.43 -5.47
CA VAL A 170 13.40 8.64 -6.82
C VAL A 170 13.42 10.11 -7.25
N GLY A 171 14.03 11.00 -6.47
CA GLY A 171 14.14 12.43 -6.75
C GLY A 171 12.99 13.30 -6.23
N ALA A 172 11.99 12.74 -5.54
CA ALA A 172 10.85 13.50 -5.04
C ALA A 172 11.22 14.44 -3.89
N ASN A 173 10.63 15.64 -3.90
CA ASN A 173 10.87 16.71 -2.93
C ASN A 173 9.56 17.31 -2.42
N PHE A 174 8.89 16.56 -1.55
CA PHE A 174 7.66 16.98 -0.91
C PHE A 174 7.84 18.21 0.00
N SER A 175 6.91 19.15 -0.08
CA SER A 175 6.89 20.34 0.76
C SER A 175 6.62 20.02 2.24
N ALA A 176 7.07 20.89 3.15
CA ALA A 176 6.77 20.74 4.57
C ALA A 176 5.25 20.73 4.89
N GLN A 177 4.41 21.28 4.02
CA GLN A 177 2.96 21.30 4.21
C GLN A 177 2.36 19.90 4.12
N VAL A 178 2.72 19.13 3.09
CA VAL A 178 2.22 17.75 2.95
C VAL A 178 2.84 16.82 3.99
N LEU A 179 4.11 17.04 4.35
CA LEU A 179 4.79 16.23 5.38
C LEU A 179 4.15 16.35 6.76
N LYS A 180 3.55 17.50 7.09
CA LYS A 180 2.79 17.67 8.35
C LYS A 180 1.47 16.89 8.38
N LEU A 181 0.93 16.54 7.22
CA LEU A 181 -0.34 15.81 7.08
C LEU A 181 -0.13 14.30 6.93
N ALA A 182 1.07 13.87 6.57
CA ALA A 182 1.43 12.48 6.35
C ALA A 182 1.92 11.79 7.64
N ARG A 183 1.79 10.45 7.67
CA ARG A 183 2.64 9.63 8.54
C ARG A 183 3.91 9.27 7.78
N ILE A 184 5.06 9.49 8.42
CA ILE A 184 6.35 9.11 7.85
C ILE A 184 6.64 7.65 8.20
N VAL A 185 6.89 6.85 7.18
CA VAL A 185 7.30 5.45 7.30
C VAL A 185 8.80 5.35 7.09
N LYS A 186 9.47 4.50 7.85
CA LYS A 186 10.89 4.19 7.66
C LYS A 186 11.03 2.85 6.97
N SER A 187 11.95 2.75 6.02
CA SER A 187 12.34 1.47 5.45
C SER A 187 12.98 0.61 6.55
N SER A 188 12.59 -0.66 6.63
CA SER A 188 13.18 -1.64 7.56
C SER A 188 14.22 -2.50 6.87
#